data_AF-A0A452QM75-F1
#
_entry.id   AF-A0A452QM75-F1
#
_cell.length_a   1.000
_cell.length_b   1.000
_cell.length_c   1.000
_cell.angle_alpha   90.00
_cell.angle_beta   90.00
_cell.angle_gamma   90.00
#
_symmetry.space_group_name_H-M   'P 1'
#
loop_
_entity.id
_entity.type
_entity.pdbx_description
1 polymer ?
#
loop_
_entity_poly.entity_id
_entity_poly.type
_entity_poly.pdbx_seq_one_letter_code
_entity_poly.pdbx_strand_id
1 'polypeptide(L)'
;MNPARSLAPAVVTGKFDDHWVFWIGPLVGAVLGSLLYNYVLFPPAKSLAERLAVLKGQEPDADWEEREVRRRQSVELHSPQSPPRGSKA
;
A
#
# COMPACT_ATOMS: atom_id res chain seq x y z
N MET A 1 11.28 13.13 -1.67
CA MET A 1 12.68 12.95 -2.13
C MET A 1 12.74 11.59 -2.83
N ASN A 2 12.89 11.55 -4.16
CA ASN A 2 12.71 10.32 -4.94
C ASN A 2 13.98 10.04 -5.77
N PRO A 3 14.69 8.92 -5.55
CA PRO A 3 15.89 8.56 -6.32
C PRO A 3 15.65 8.50 -7.83
N ALA A 4 14.51 7.96 -8.29
CA ALA A 4 14.18 7.87 -9.72
C ALA A 4 14.02 9.25 -10.37
N ARG A 5 13.48 10.22 -9.62
CA ARG A 5 13.36 11.62 -10.07
C ARG A 5 14.73 12.28 -10.24
N SER A 6 15.69 11.95 -9.40
CA SER A 6 17.06 12.46 -9.53
C SER A 6 17.85 11.72 -10.62
N LEU A 7 17.60 10.42 -10.79
CA LEU A 7 18.32 9.57 -11.76
C LEU A 7 18.02 9.95 -13.21
N ALA A 8 16.77 10.23 -13.56
CA ALA A 8 16.36 10.53 -14.94
C ALA A 8 17.20 11.65 -15.61
N PRO A 9 17.35 12.86 -15.03
CA PRO A 9 18.19 13.90 -15.61
C PRO A 9 19.69 13.55 -15.54
N ALA A 10 20.14 12.82 -14.52
CA ALA A 10 21.55 12.41 -14.38
C ALA A 10 21.99 11.49 -15.53
N VAL A 11 21.13 10.54 -15.93
CA VAL A 11 21.38 9.65 -17.08
C VAL A 11 21.37 10.41 -18.40
N VAL A 12 20.41 11.33 -18.60
CA VAL A 12 20.30 12.10 -19.84
C VAL A 12 21.46 13.09 -20.03
N THR A 13 21.94 13.69 -18.94
CA THR A 13 23.02 14.69 -18.96
C THR A 13 24.41 14.11 -18.72
N GLY A 14 24.50 12.84 -18.34
CA GLY A 14 25.76 12.16 -17.99
C GLY A 14 26.42 12.67 -16.70
N LYS A 15 25.71 13.48 -15.89
CA LYS A 15 26.24 14.07 -14.67
C LYS A 15 25.74 13.34 -13.43
N PHE A 16 26.67 12.77 -12.68
CA PHE A 16 26.40 11.98 -11.47
C PHE A 16 27.09 12.57 -10.23
N ASP A 17 27.38 13.87 -10.24
CA ASP A 17 28.01 14.57 -9.12
C ASP A 17 27.19 14.36 -7.84
N ASP A 18 27.84 13.78 -6.82
CA ASP A 18 27.26 13.42 -5.52
C ASP A 18 25.94 12.63 -5.60
N HIS A 19 25.72 11.91 -6.70
CA HIS A 19 24.41 11.32 -6.99
C HIS A 19 23.99 10.27 -5.96
N TRP A 20 24.96 9.63 -5.30
CA TRP A 20 24.76 8.66 -4.23
C TRP A 20 23.93 9.21 -3.06
N VAL A 21 23.98 10.52 -2.78
CA VAL A 21 23.21 11.18 -1.71
C VAL A 21 21.71 11.11 -1.99
N PHE A 22 21.31 11.20 -3.26
CA PHE A 22 19.91 11.06 -3.67
C PHE A 22 19.38 9.63 -3.58
N TRP A 23 20.25 8.64 -3.36
CA TRP A 23 19.88 7.27 -3.05
C TRP A 23 19.88 7.02 -1.55
N ILE A 24 21.00 7.27 -0.89
CA ILE A 24 21.17 6.96 0.53
C ILE A 24 20.24 7.79 1.41
N GLY A 25 20.13 9.10 1.19
CA GLY A 25 19.27 9.96 1.99
C GLY A 25 17.80 9.50 1.98
N PRO A 26 17.17 9.36 0.80
CA PRO A 26 15.78 8.91 0.71
C PRO A 26 15.56 7.48 1.20
N LEU A 27 16.47 6.54 0.92
CA LEU A 27 16.33 5.15 1.36
C LEU A 27 16.44 5.03 2.88
N VAL A 28 17.42 5.69 3.49
CA VAL A 28 17.58 5.70 4.95
C VAL A 28 16.39 6.37 5.61
N GLY A 29 15.94 7.52 5.10
CA GLY A 29 14.75 8.20 5.60
C GLY A 29 13.48 7.34 5.49
N ALA A 30 13.31 6.62 4.39
CA ALA A 30 12.18 5.72 4.18
C ALA A 30 12.20 4.53 5.15
N VAL A 31 13.37 3.91 5.36
CA VAL A 31 13.52 2.81 6.33
C VAL A 31 13.24 3.31 7.75
N LEU A 32 13.84 4.43 8.16
CA LEU A 32 13.62 5.00 9.49
C LEU A 32 12.16 5.39 9.72
N GLY A 33 11.54 6.06 8.75
CA GLY A 33 10.12 6.42 8.83
C GLY A 33 9.21 5.19 8.91
N SER A 34 9.51 4.15 8.12
CA SER A 34 8.78 2.89 8.16
C SER A 34 8.92 2.19 9.52
N LEU A 35 10.13 2.13 10.07
CA LEU A 35 10.35 1.54 11.39
C LEU A 35 9.64 2.32 12.49
N LEU A 36 9.76 3.65 12.47
CA LEU A 36 9.12 4.53 13.46
C LEU A 36 7.59 4.35 13.44
N TYR A 37 6.98 4.37 12.26
CA TYR A 37 5.53 4.22 12.15
C TYR A 37 5.06 2.82 12.54
N ASN A 38 5.67 1.77 11.98
CA ASN A 38 5.18 0.40 12.09
C ASN A 38 5.58 -0.32 13.38
N TYR A 39 6.46 0.25 14.21
CA TYR A 39 6.89 -0.38 15.46
C TYR A 39 6.78 0.53 16.68
N VAL A 40 6.82 1.86 16.51
CA VAL A 40 6.75 2.79 17.64
C VAL A 40 5.39 3.47 17.71
N LEU A 41 4.93 4.07 16.62
CA LEU A 41 3.71 4.89 16.62
C LEU A 41 2.43 4.05 16.48
N PHE A 42 2.41 3.13 15.52
CA PHE A 42 1.22 2.35 15.18
C PHE A 42 1.60 0.92 14.78
N PRO A 43 1.97 0.06 15.75
CA PRO A 43 2.36 -1.31 15.47
C PRO A 43 1.16 -2.13 14.96
N PRO A 44 1.20 -2.66 13.72
CA PRO A 44 0.13 -3.50 13.20
C PRO A 44 0.22 -4.90 13.81
N ALA A 45 -0.94 -5.57 13.92
CA ALA A 45 -1.02 -6.93 14.47
C ALA A 45 -0.31 -8.01 13.62
N LYS A 46 0.07 -7.69 12.37
CA LYS A 46 0.74 -8.62 11.45
C LYS A 46 2.13 -8.99 11.95
N SER A 47 2.33 -10.29 12.18
CA SER A 47 3.60 -10.91 12.52
C SER A 47 4.64 -10.77 11.40
N LEU A 48 5.92 -10.96 11.74
CA LEU A 48 7.01 -10.96 10.75
C LEU A 48 6.83 -12.07 9.70
N ALA A 49 6.27 -13.22 10.09
CA ALA A 49 6.01 -14.32 9.17
C ALA A 49 4.97 -13.91 8.10
N GLU A 50 3.90 -13.22 8.50
CA GLU A 50 2.89 -12.70 7.56
C GLU A 50 3.48 -11.61 6.65
N ARG A 51 4.31 -10.71 7.20
CA ARG A 51 5.01 -9.70 6.39
C ARG A 51 5.94 -10.33 5.36
N LEU A 52 6.64 -11.41 5.72
CA LEU A 52 7.49 -12.17 4.81
C LEU A 52 6.70 -12.96 3.77
N ALA A 53 5.52 -13.47 4.12
CA ALA A 53 4.61 -14.11 3.18
C ALA A 53 4.16 -13.12 2.10
N VAL A 54 3.75 -11.91 2.51
CA VAL A 54 3.42 -10.81 1.59
C VAL A 54 4.62 -10.45 0.70
N LEU A 55 5.83 -10.34 1.25
CA LEU A 55 7.03 -10.06 0.46
C LEU A 55 7.34 -11.14 -0.59
N LYS A 56 7.04 -12.42 -0.26
CA LYS A 56 7.16 -13.54 -1.20
C LYS A 56 6.03 -13.60 -2.24
N GLY A 57 5.07 -12.67 -2.20
CA GLY A 57 3.88 -12.68 -3.05
C GLY A 57 2.87 -13.76 -2.65
N GLN A 58 3.04 -14.36 -1.47
CA GLN A 58 2.07 -15.29 -0.90
C GLN A 58 1.02 -14.47 -0.16
N GLU A 59 -0.05 -14.06 -0.86
CA GLU A 59 -1.18 -13.40 -0.20
C GLU A 59 -1.94 -14.42 0.66
N PRO A 60 -2.13 -14.17 1.97
CA PRO A 60 -2.94 -15.04 2.81
C PRO A 60 -4.43 -14.91 2.45
N ASP A 61 -5.13 -16.03 2.31
CA ASP A 61 -6.56 -16.09 1.90
C ASP A 61 -7.50 -15.21 2.76
N ALA A 62 -7.12 -14.94 4.00
CA ALA A 62 -7.86 -14.06 4.91
C ALA A 62 -8.03 -12.62 4.39
N ASP A 63 -7.07 -12.09 3.60
CA ASP A 63 -7.18 -10.74 3.01
C ASP A 63 -8.23 -10.73 1.88
N TRP A 64 -8.40 -11.83 1.14
CA TRP A 64 -9.44 -11.95 0.11
C TRP A 64 -10.85 -11.97 0.72
N GLU A 65 -11.05 -12.69 1.82
CA GLU A 65 -12.33 -12.70 2.52
C GLU A 65 -12.67 -11.32 3.08
N GLU A 66 -11.72 -10.61 3.71
CA GLU A 66 -11.94 -9.25 4.18
C GLU A 66 -12.25 -8.26 3.05
N ARG A 67 -11.54 -8.37 1.92
CA ARG A 67 -11.79 -7.53 0.73
C ARG A 67 -13.14 -7.82 0.10
N GLU A 68 -13.54 -9.09 0.04
CA GLU A 68 -14.83 -9.50 -0.51
C GLU A 68 -16.00 -9.08 0.39
N VAL A 69 -15.86 -9.24 1.72
CA VAL A 69 -16.84 -8.73 2.69
C VAL A 69 -16.97 -7.21 2.57
N ARG A 70 -15.86 -6.48 2.51
CA ARG A 70 -15.86 -5.02 2.30
C ARG A 70 -16.49 -4.62 0.96
N ARG A 71 -16.20 -5.37 -0.11
CA ARG A 71 -16.79 -5.15 -1.44
C ARG A 71 -18.31 -5.32 -1.38
N ARG A 72 -18.79 -6.42 -0.79
CA ARG A 72 -20.23 -6.70 -0.63
C ARG A 72 -20.93 -5.61 0.17
N GLN A 73 -20.38 -5.20 1.31
CA GLN A 73 -20.91 -4.08 2.10
C GLN A 73 -20.94 -2.76 1.31
N SER A 74 -19.91 -2.45 0.53
CA SER A 74 -19.87 -1.23 -0.28
C SER A 74 -20.94 -1.20 -1.38
N VAL A 75 -21.25 -2.37 -1.97
CA VAL A 75 -22.29 -2.57 -2.98
C VAL A 75 -23.69 -2.45 -2.35
N GLU A 76 -23.89 -2.99 -1.14
CA GLU A 76 -25.14 -2.85 -0.40
C GLU A 76 -25.44 -1.39 -0.02
N LEU A 77 -24.42 -0.62 0.38
CA LEU A 77 -24.56 0.80 0.72
C LEU A 77 -24.85 1.71 -0.49
N HIS A 78 -24.45 1.31 -1.71
CA HIS A 78 -24.69 2.07 -2.95
C HIS A 78 -25.89 1.56 -3.75
N SER A 79 -26.66 0.61 -3.21
CA SER A 79 -27.90 0.18 -3.84
C SER A 79 -28.96 1.27 -3.67
N PRO A 80 -29.41 1.96 -4.74
CA PRO A 80 -30.62 2.77 -4.64
C PRO A 80 -31.74 1.82 -4.23
N GLN A 81 -32.42 2.14 -3.12
CA GLN A 81 -33.54 1.35 -2.59
C GLN A 81 -34.47 0.96 -3.74
N SER A 82 -34.56 -0.34 -4.02
CA SER A 82 -35.52 -0.83 -5.00
C SER A 82 -36.93 -0.56 -4.45
N PRO A 83 -37.81 0.13 -5.19
CA PRO A 83 -39.14 0.44 -4.69
C PRO A 83 -39.93 -0.85 -4.46
N PRO A 84 -40.84 -0.88 -3.47
CA PRO A 84 -41.60 -2.08 -3.14
C PRO A 84 -42.41 -2.51 -4.36
N ARG A 85 -42.18 -3.75 -4.82
CA ARG A 85 -42.96 -4.37 -5.89
C ARG A 85 -44.36 -4.67 -5.35
N GLY A 86 -45.24 -3.68 -5.45
CA GLY A 86 -46.63 -3.77 -5.06
C GLY A 86 -47.38 -4.80 -5.89
N SER A 87 -47.76 -5.88 -5.22
CA SER A 87 -48.92 -6.75 -5.41
C SER A 87 -49.66 -6.67 -6.75
N LYS A 88 -49.60 -7.75 -7.53
CA LYS A 88 -50.63 -8.04 -8.53
C LYS A 88 -51.95 -8.28 -7.80
N ALA A 89 -52.99 -7.55 -8.21
CA ALA A 89 -54.39 -7.94 -8.06
C ALA A 89 -54.98 -8.04 -9.47
#